data_AF-A0A8E6EXA5-F1
#
_entry.id   AF-A0A8E6EXA5-F1
#
_cell.length_a   1.000
_cell.length_b   1.000
_cell.length_c   1.000
_cell.angle_alpha   90.00
_cell.angle_beta   90.00
_cell.angle_gamma   90.00
#
_symmetry.space_group_name_H-M   'P 1'
#
loop_
_entity.id
_entity.type
_entity.pdbx_description
1 polymer ?
#
loop_
_entity_poly.entity_id
_entity_poly.type
_entity_poly.pdbx_seq_one_letter_code
_entity_poly.pdbx_strand_id
1 'polypeptide(L)'
;MHNHARLWFAAYLGHFRGVRWQEGAQLFRQHLYDGDIASNSSSWQWVESTFSSKPYFANKDNIAKFSGGRWCNACRVKCPFDADYPILQHRLFAGSSAPMATPTPAAESKRVELSATDIVKRLETLAPASDLVWVHDAAMSWEDPALKANPDAAVAFVFDEPALRAEPWAYHRLAFVLEGLEDLFEHLPNPTKLVLVGDPVEQLAVLANALGASTVHLSEHPNPTVLETTIQLRKSRRVVVHSRPGFAEYPLEPKRFSRYGELVAPQVLGYPSNTRAGSEH
;
A
#
# COMPACT_ATOMS: atom_id res chain seq x y z
N MET A 1 10.64 -8.59 -4.79
CA MET A 1 11.39 -7.99 -5.92
C MET A 1 12.39 -6.97 -5.37
N HIS A 2 13.67 -7.10 -5.70
CA HIS A 2 14.70 -6.15 -5.26
C HIS A 2 14.48 -4.75 -5.84
N ASN A 3 14.89 -3.69 -5.15
CA ASN A 3 14.64 -2.31 -5.54
C ASN A 3 15.12 -1.99 -6.97
N HIS A 4 16.35 -2.40 -7.33
CA HIS A 4 16.87 -2.21 -8.69
C HIS A 4 15.96 -2.79 -9.78
N ALA A 5 15.39 -3.98 -9.56
CA ALA A 5 14.47 -4.58 -10.51
C ALA A 5 13.17 -3.77 -10.67
N ARG A 6 12.69 -3.14 -9.57
CA ARG A 6 11.55 -2.22 -9.64
C ARG A 6 11.87 -1.01 -10.52
N LEU A 7 13.04 -0.40 -10.30
CA LEU A 7 13.49 0.77 -11.07
C LEU A 7 13.70 0.46 -12.55
N TRP A 8 14.30 -0.69 -12.87
CA TRP A 8 14.50 -1.13 -14.26
C TRP A 8 13.18 -1.37 -14.97
N PHE A 9 12.24 -2.03 -14.30
CA PHE A 9 10.91 -2.28 -14.87
C PHE A 9 10.15 -0.99 -15.13
N ALA A 10 10.16 -0.06 -14.16
CA ALA A 10 9.54 1.24 -14.30
C ALA A 10 10.16 2.03 -15.46
N ALA A 11 11.49 2.11 -15.53
CA ALA A 11 12.18 2.81 -16.61
C ALA A 11 11.91 2.18 -17.99
N TYR A 12 11.82 0.85 -18.06
CA TYR A 12 11.48 0.15 -19.29
C TYR A 12 10.05 0.48 -19.75
N LEU A 13 9.05 0.41 -18.85
CA LEU A 13 7.68 0.73 -19.21
C LEU A 13 7.50 2.21 -19.57
N GLY A 14 8.03 3.12 -18.75
CA GLY A 14 7.95 4.57 -18.98
C GLY A 14 8.71 5.00 -20.22
N HIS A 15 10.04 4.85 -20.19
CA HIS A 15 10.92 5.46 -21.20
C HIS A 15 11.04 4.64 -22.48
N PHE A 16 11.07 3.30 -22.40
CA PHE A 16 11.28 2.46 -23.58
C PHE A 16 9.97 2.04 -24.25
N ARG A 17 8.85 2.01 -23.51
CA ARG A 17 7.54 1.59 -24.02
C ARG A 17 6.52 2.72 -24.09
N GLY A 18 6.79 3.88 -23.51
CA GLY A 18 5.89 5.04 -23.53
C GLY A 18 4.63 4.83 -22.69
N VAL A 19 4.65 3.92 -21.71
CA VAL A 19 3.52 3.68 -20.82
C VAL A 19 3.53 4.73 -19.71
N ARG A 20 2.37 5.33 -19.43
CA ARG A 20 2.25 6.30 -18.33
C ARG A 20 2.56 5.64 -17.00
N TRP A 21 3.30 6.33 -16.15
CA TRP A 21 3.73 5.77 -14.87
C TRP A 21 2.58 5.39 -13.95
N GLN A 22 1.42 6.06 -14.05
CA GLN A 22 0.24 5.74 -13.27
C GLN A 22 -0.25 4.32 -13.54
N GLU A 23 -0.20 3.86 -14.79
CA GLU A 23 -0.61 2.51 -15.18
C GLU A 23 0.35 1.46 -14.60
N GLY A 24 1.66 1.76 -14.64
CA GLY A 24 2.67 0.90 -14.05
C GLY A 24 2.59 0.86 -12.52
N ALA A 25 2.33 2.00 -11.89
CA ALA A 25 2.11 2.11 -10.45
C ALA A 25 0.88 1.31 -10.00
N GLN A 26 -0.23 1.43 -10.73
CA GLN A 26 -1.44 0.65 -10.47
C GLN A 26 -1.16 -0.85 -10.59
N LEU A 27 -0.53 -1.29 -11.69
CA LEU A 27 -0.15 -2.70 -11.86
C LEU A 27 0.70 -3.21 -10.69
N PHE A 28 1.72 -2.46 -10.28
CA PHE A 28 2.58 -2.87 -9.16
C PHE A 28 1.80 -2.96 -7.85
N ARG A 29 0.96 -1.97 -7.56
CA ARG A 29 0.18 -1.92 -6.32
C ARG A 29 -0.74 -3.13 -6.13
N GLN A 30 -1.29 -3.67 -7.22
CA GLN A 30 -2.07 -4.91 -7.19
C GLN A 30 -1.28 -6.10 -6.64
N HIS A 31 0.05 -6.11 -6.83
CA HIS A 31 0.94 -7.21 -6.45
C HIS A 31 1.82 -6.92 -5.22
N LEU A 32 1.77 -5.72 -4.63
CA LEU A 32 2.53 -5.40 -3.43
C LEU A 32 1.83 -5.99 -2.19
N TYR A 33 2.56 -6.71 -1.33
CA TYR A 33 2.02 -7.23 -0.08
C TYR A 33 1.56 -6.12 0.87
N ASP A 34 2.42 -5.12 1.06
CA ASP A 34 2.14 -3.93 1.89
C ASP A 34 1.15 -2.96 1.23
N GLY A 35 1.03 -3.00 -0.10
CA GLY A 35 0.11 -2.16 -0.86
C GLY A 35 0.35 -0.65 -0.71
N ASP A 36 1.53 -0.24 -0.21
CA ASP A 36 1.82 1.14 0.17
C ASP A 36 1.78 2.06 -1.06
N ILE A 37 0.75 2.91 -1.09
CA ILE A 37 0.47 3.85 -2.16
C ILE A 37 1.59 4.88 -2.30
N ALA A 38 2.07 5.41 -1.17
CA ALA A 38 3.02 6.50 -1.13
C ALA A 38 4.40 6.03 -1.62
N SER A 39 4.88 4.92 -1.07
CA SER A 39 6.15 4.30 -1.46
C SER A 39 6.16 3.89 -2.94
N ASN A 40 5.09 3.23 -3.39
CA ASN A 40 4.96 2.80 -4.78
C ASN A 40 4.91 4.02 -5.74
N SER A 41 3.94 4.92 -5.54
CA SER A 41 3.71 6.05 -6.45
C SER A 41 4.90 7.01 -6.49
N SER A 42 5.57 7.24 -5.36
CA SER A 42 6.77 8.10 -5.31
C SER A 42 7.94 7.49 -6.08
N SER A 43 8.10 6.17 -6.05
CA SER A 43 9.16 5.49 -6.81
C SER A 43 8.95 5.61 -8.32
N TRP A 44 7.71 5.44 -8.79
CA TRP A 44 7.35 5.61 -10.20
C TRP A 44 7.55 7.05 -10.68
N GLN A 45 7.06 8.02 -9.92
CA GLN A 45 7.24 9.44 -10.19
C GLN A 45 8.72 9.88 -10.20
N TRP A 46 9.54 9.31 -9.31
CA TRP A 46 10.98 9.56 -9.30
C TRP A 46 11.66 9.06 -10.58
N VAL A 47 11.29 7.87 -11.07
CA VAL A 47 11.81 7.31 -12.33
C VAL A 47 11.45 8.17 -13.53
N GLU A 48 10.24 8.72 -13.55
CA GLU A 48 9.74 9.64 -14.58
C GLU A 48 10.22 11.09 -14.43
N SER A 49 10.90 11.43 -13.34
CA SER A 49 11.35 12.79 -13.07
C SER A 49 10.23 13.82 -12.85
N THR A 50 9.05 13.42 -12.35
CA THR A 50 7.96 14.40 -12.10
C THR A 50 8.29 15.35 -10.94
N PHE A 51 9.19 14.96 -10.04
CA PHE A 51 9.72 15.79 -8.96
C PHE A 51 11.26 15.73 -8.83
N SER A 52 11.96 15.20 -9.83
CA SER A 52 13.42 15.14 -9.87
C SER A 52 13.96 15.95 -11.07
N SER A 53 15.28 16.17 -11.14
CA SER A 53 15.87 16.97 -12.22
C SER A 53 16.19 16.18 -13.48
N LYS A 54 16.26 14.85 -13.41
CA LYS A 54 16.56 13.95 -14.52
C LYS A 54 15.83 12.61 -14.38
N PRO A 55 15.32 12.04 -15.48
CA PRO A 55 14.70 10.71 -15.45
C PRO A 55 15.73 9.63 -15.15
N TYR A 56 15.29 8.59 -14.46
CA TYR A 56 16.10 7.40 -14.25
C TYR A 56 15.88 6.40 -15.39
N PHE A 57 16.98 5.87 -15.93
CA PHE A 57 16.98 4.72 -16.82
C PHE A 57 18.28 3.93 -16.62
N ALA A 58 18.27 2.64 -16.95
CA ALA A 58 19.44 1.77 -16.81
C ALA A 58 20.02 1.40 -18.17
N ASN A 59 21.36 1.40 -18.27
CA ASN A 59 22.08 0.77 -19.37
C ASN A 59 22.45 -0.69 -19.04
N LYS A 60 22.99 -1.42 -20.01
CA LYS A 60 23.41 -2.82 -19.86
C LYS A 60 24.40 -3.02 -18.72
N ASP A 61 25.35 -2.11 -18.53
CA ASP A 61 26.36 -2.20 -17.46
C ASP A 61 25.74 -2.05 -16.07
N ASN A 62 24.77 -1.14 -15.91
CA ASN A 62 24.00 -1.02 -14.67
C ASN A 62 23.29 -2.32 -14.33
N ILE A 63 22.58 -2.90 -15.31
CA ILE A 63 21.86 -4.16 -15.15
C ILE A 63 22.85 -5.29 -14.83
N ALA A 64 23.97 -5.39 -15.54
CA ALA A 64 25.00 -6.39 -15.29
C ALA A 64 25.57 -6.26 -13.87
N LYS A 65 25.94 -5.05 -13.45
CA LYS A 65 26.49 -4.79 -12.12
C LYS A 65 25.53 -5.22 -11.01
N PHE A 66 24.30 -4.71 -11.01
CA PHE A 66 23.35 -4.97 -9.91
C PHE A 66 22.56 -6.28 -10.06
N SER A 67 22.83 -7.08 -11.09
CA SER A 67 22.38 -8.48 -11.19
C SER A 67 23.50 -9.50 -10.98
N GLY A 68 24.75 -9.06 -10.73
CA GLY A 68 25.90 -9.96 -10.68
C GLY A 68 26.17 -10.67 -12.01
N GLY A 69 25.85 -9.99 -13.12
CA GLY A 69 25.98 -10.51 -14.49
C GLY A 69 24.95 -11.59 -14.85
N ARG A 70 24.03 -11.95 -13.93
CA ARG A 70 23.17 -13.13 -14.07
C ARG A 70 22.37 -13.11 -15.38
N TRP A 71 21.89 -11.93 -15.81
CA TRP A 71 21.08 -11.78 -17.02
C TRP A 71 21.89 -11.42 -18.25
N CYS A 72 22.94 -10.62 -18.08
CA CYS A 72 23.71 -10.06 -19.19
C CYS A 72 24.72 -11.06 -19.77
N ASN A 73 25.30 -11.96 -18.97
CA ASN A 73 26.38 -12.86 -19.40
C ASN A 73 25.93 -13.90 -20.45
N ALA A 74 24.69 -14.36 -20.36
CA ALA A 74 24.11 -15.35 -21.30
C ALA A 74 23.03 -14.74 -22.21
N CYS A 75 22.94 -13.41 -22.26
CA CYS A 75 21.90 -12.71 -23.04
C CYS A 75 22.11 -12.90 -24.54
N ARG A 76 21.12 -13.46 -25.23
CA ARG A 76 21.16 -13.68 -26.69
C ARG A 76 20.36 -12.67 -27.50
N VAL A 77 19.63 -11.77 -26.83
CA VAL A 77 18.82 -10.74 -27.51
C VAL A 77 19.67 -9.51 -27.82
N LYS A 78 19.30 -8.78 -28.88
CA LYS A 78 19.84 -7.44 -29.13
C LYS A 78 19.36 -6.52 -28.01
N CYS A 79 20.22 -6.32 -27.02
CA CYS A 79 19.85 -5.65 -25.79
C CYS A 79 19.49 -4.17 -26.06
N PRO A 80 18.27 -3.73 -25.74
CA PRO A 80 17.84 -2.34 -25.98
C PRO A 80 18.57 -1.34 -25.08
N PHE A 81 19.20 -1.83 -24.01
CA PHE A 81 19.97 -1.07 -23.02
C PHE A 81 21.47 -0.96 -23.37
N ASP A 82 21.91 -1.55 -24.50
CA ASP A 82 23.32 -1.64 -24.89
C ASP A 82 23.81 -0.37 -25.58
N ALA A 83 24.02 0.67 -24.76
CA ALA A 83 24.64 1.93 -25.14
C ALA A 83 25.02 2.73 -23.88
N ASP A 84 25.93 3.70 -24.04
CA ASP A 84 26.27 4.64 -22.97
C ASP A 84 25.11 5.60 -22.67
N TYR A 85 25.10 6.16 -21.46
CA TYR A 85 24.05 7.07 -21.00
C TYR A 85 23.75 8.24 -21.95
N PRO A 86 24.74 8.95 -22.55
CA PRO A 86 24.43 10.04 -23.48
C PRO A 86 23.65 9.59 -24.71
N ILE A 87 23.99 8.42 -25.25
CA ILE A 87 23.32 7.84 -26.43
C ILE A 87 21.90 7.41 -26.06
N LEU A 88 21.73 6.74 -24.91
CA LEU A 88 20.41 6.35 -24.43
C LEU A 88 19.54 7.57 -24.12
N GLN A 89 20.09 8.60 -23.47
CA GLN A 89 19.37 9.84 -23.18
C GLN A 89 18.86 10.50 -24.46
N HIS A 90 19.72 10.61 -25.48
CA HIS A 90 19.31 11.14 -26.77
C HIS A 90 18.24 10.24 -27.41
N ARG A 91 18.42 8.91 -27.42
CA ARG A 91 17.46 7.97 -28.03
C ARG A 91 16.08 8.01 -27.38
N LEU A 92 16.02 8.10 -26.05
CA LEU A 92 14.78 8.04 -25.29
C LEU A 92 14.04 9.38 -25.25
N PHE A 93 14.77 10.50 -25.29
CA PHE A 93 14.19 11.81 -24.98
C PHE A 93 14.34 12.86 -26.07
N ALA A 94 15.13 12.64 -27.14
CA ALA A 94 15.24 13.61 -28.22
C ALA A 94 13.90 13.81 -28.94
N GLY A 95 13.41 15.06 -28.95
CA GLY A 95 12.18 15.45 -29.66
C GLY A 95 10.87 15.33 -28.87
N SER A 96 10.93 15.14 -27.55
CA SER A 96 9.72 14.89 -26.75
C SER A 96 8.93 16.17 -26.45
N SER A 97 7.83 16.42 -27.16
CA SER A 97 6.65 17.10 -26.63
C SER A 97 5.65 16.02 -26.20
N ALA A 98 5.45 15.85 -24.90
CA ALA A 98 4.55 14.83 -24.39
C ALA A 98 3.09 15.14 -24.82
N PRO A 99 2.40 14.27 -25.56
CA PRO A 99 0.97 14.42 -25.76
C PRO A 99 0.25 14.15 -24.44
N MET A 100 -0.67 15.04 -24.05
CA MET A 100 -1.61 14.73 -22.96
C MET A 100 -2.58 13.63 -23.44
N ALA A 101 -2.52 12.46 -22.81
CA ALA A 101 -3.46 11.38 -23.08
C ALA A 101 -4.76 11.56 -22.28
N THR A 102 -5.90 11.35 -22.96
CA THR A 102 -7.25 11.28 -22.41
C THR A 102 -7.43 10.02 -21.54
N PRO A 103 -8.30 10.03 -20.51
CA PRO A 103 -8.48 8.88 -19.62
C PRO A 103 -9.05 7.66 -20.36
N THR A 104 -8.50 6.48 -20.09
CA THR A 104 -9.07 5.19 -20.52
C THR A 104 -10.28 4.87 -19.62
N PRO A 105 -11.41 4.38 -20.16
CA PRO A 105 -12.53 3.95 -19.34
C PRO A 105 -12.15 2.72 -18.50
N ALA A 106 -12.57 2.70 -17.24
CA ALA A 106 -12.42 1.53 -16.38
C ALA A 106 -13.14 0.33 -16.99
N ALA A 107 -12.51 -0.85 -16.95
CA ALA A 107 -13.11 -2.08 -17.41
C ALA A 107 -14.31 -2.46 -16.52
N GLU A 108 -15.47 -2.72 -17.13
CA GLU A 108 -16.65 -3.22 -16.44
C GLU A 108 -16.42 -4.66 -15.97
N SER A 109 -16.42 -4.88 -14.64
CA SER A 109 -16.44 -6.22 -14.07
C SER A 109 -17.88 -6.69 -13.86
N LYS A 110 -18.18 -7.92 -14.30
CA LYS A 110 -19.48 -8.56 -14.08
C LYS A 110 -19.71 -8.81 -12.58
N ARG A 111 -20.84 -8.34 -12.09
CA ARG A 111 -21.34 -8.53 -10.73
C ARG A 111 -21.56 -10.01 -10.41
N VAL A 112 -21.14 -10.39 -9.21
CA VAL A 112 -21.78 -11.45 -8.43
C VAL A 112 -22.12 -10.78 -7.11
N GLU A 113 -23.40 -10.55 -6.86
CA GLU A 113 -23.90 -9.99 -5.60
C GLU A 113 -24.09 -11.13 -4.61
N LEU A 114 -23.37 -11.09 -3.49
CA LEU A 114 -23.75 -11.82 -2.29
C LEU A 114 -24.78 -10.97 -1.53
N SER A 115 -25.92 -11.56 -1.17
CA SER A 115 -27.04 -10.80 -0.61
C SER A 115 -26.74 -10.34 0.82
N ALA A 116 -26.97 -9.05 1.10
CA ALA A 116 -26.83 -8.45 2.44
C ALA A 116 -27.68 -9.17 3.51
N THR A 117 -28.71 -9.91 3.10
CA THR A 117 -29.65 -10.61 3.98
C THR A 117 -29.03 -11.81 4.71
N ASP A 118 -28.02 -12.46 4.13
CA ASP A 118 -27.32 -13.59 4.76
C ASP A 118 -26.32 -13.16 5.82
N ILE A 119 -25.71 -11.98 5.64
CA ILE A 119 -24.81 -11.35 6.61
C ILE A 119 -25.61 -10.96 7.85
N VAL A 120 -26.72 -10.23 7.68
CA VAL A 120 -27.58 -9.79 8.80
C VAL A 120 -28.03 -10.97 9.66
N LYS A 121 -28.46 -12.08 9.05
CA LYS A 121 -28.89 -13.29 9.79
C LYS A 121 -27.78 -13.95 10.62
N ARG A 122 -26.51 -13.86 10.17
CA ARG A 122 -25.35 -14.35 10.92
C ARG A 122 -24.91 -13.39 12.02
N LEU A 123 -25.16 -12.09 11.85
CA LEU A 123 -24.82 -11.05 12.82
C LEU A 123 -25.82 -10.99 13.99
N GLU A 124 -27.09 -11.34 13.78
CA GLU A 124 -28.15 -11.36 14.81
C GLU A 124 -27.89 -12.37 15.96
N THR A 125 -27.05 -13.38 15.74
CA THR A 125 -26.68 -14.36 16.78
C THR A 125 -25.45 -13.96 17.60
N LEU A 126 -24.86 -12.79 17.32
CA LEU A 126 -23.65 -12.35 18.03
C LEU A 126 -24.00 -11.87 19.44
N ALA A 127 -23.08 -12.15 20.37
CA ALA A 127 -23.17 -11.58 21.70
C ALA A 127 -23.06 -10.04 21.61
N PRO A 128 -23.85 -9.29 22.42
CA PRO A 128 -23.73 -7.84 22.48
C PRO A 128 -22.30 -7.41 22.84
N ALA A 129 -21.86 -6.29 22.28
CA ALA A 129 -20.59 -5.65 22.62
C ALA A 129 -20.83 -4.16 22.90
N SER A 130 -20.18 -3.61 23.92
CA SER A 130 -20.33 -2.19 24.25
C SER A 130 -19.79 -1.28 23.15
N ASP A 131 -18.74 -1.73 22.47
CA ASP A 131 -17.98 -0.97 21.49
C ASP A 131 -17.45 -1.88 20.36
N LEU A 132 -17.09 -1.25 19.24
CA LEU A 132 -16.56 -1.90 18.05
C LEU A 132 -15.23 -1.26 17.66
N VAL A 133 -14.17 -2.05 17.48
CA VAL A 133 -12.90 -1.61 16.90
C VAL A 133 -12.84 -2.01 15.43
N TRP A 134 -12.63 -1.03 14.56
CA TRP A 134 -12.34 -1.24 13.14
C TRP A 134 -10.83 -1.30 12.91
N VAL A 135 -10.36 -2.45 12.42
CA VAL A 135 -8.99 -2.65 11.93
C VAL A 135 -8.98 -2.70 10.40
N HIS A 136 -7.87 -2.28 9.79
CA HIS A 136 -7.69 -2.27 8.33
C HIS A 136 -6.28 -2.76 7.95
N ASP A 137 -6.01 -2.91 6.66
CA ASP A 137 -4.85 -3.61 6.08
C ASP A 137 -3.46 -3.04 6.44
N ALA A 138 -3.40 -1.86 7.04
CA ALA A 138 -2.18 -1.22 7.55
C ALA A 138 -2.22 -0.96 9.08
N ALA A 139 -3.13 -1.66 9.77
CA ALA A 139 -3.43 -1.52 11.19
C ALA A 139 -3.75 -2.88 11.84
N MET A 140 -3.01 -3.93 11.48
CA MET A 140 -3.28 -5.32 11.92
C MET A 140 -2.33 -5.79 13.03
N SER A 141 -1.80 -4.88 13.85
CA SER A 141 -0.97 -5.25 15.01
C SER A 141 -1.85 -5.36 16.24
N TRP A 142 -1.64 -6.39 17.08
CA TRP A 142 -2.28 -6.47 18.41
C TRP A 142 -1.82 -5.34 19.34
N GLU A 143 -0.75 -4.61 18.97
CA GLU A 143 -0.31 -3.41 19.67
C GLU A 143 -1.02 -2.13 19.21
N ASP A 144 -1.97 -2.21 18.28
CA ASP A 144 -2.71 -1.05 17.79
C ASP A 144 -3.40 -0.29 18.95
N PRO A 145 -3.27 1.05 19.01
CA PRO A 145 -3.81 1.85 20.11
C PRO A 145 -5.31 1.66 20.37
N ALA A 146 -6.12 1.50 19.31
CA ALA A 146 -7.55 1.30 19.43
C ALA A 146 -7.89 -0.05 20.07
N LEU A 147 -7.14 -1.10 19.73
CA LEU A 147 -7.28 -2.42 20.34
C LEU A 147 -6.86 -2.40 21.81
N LYS A 148 -5.70 -1.81 22.12
CA LYS A 148 -5.20 -1.68 23.51
C LYS A 148 -6.16 -0.89 24.42
N ALA A 149 -6.80 0.14 23.88
CA ALA A 149 -7.75 0.95 24.65
C ALA A 149 -9.12 0.29 24.83
N ASN A 150 -9.46 -0.73 24.03
CA ASN A 150 -10.78 -1.37 24.02
C ASN A 150 -10.66 -2.91 23.99
N PRO A 151 -10.08 -3.54 25.04
CA PRO A 151 -9.74 -4.97 25.06
C PRO A 151 -10.96 -5.91 25.06
N ASP A 152 -12.15 -5.40 25.34
CA ASP A 152 -13.40 -6.18 25.37
C ASP A 152 -14.32 -5.90 24.16
N ALA A 153 -13.95 -4.93 23.30
CA ALA A 153 -14.76 -4.55 22.16
C ALA A 153 -14.83 -5.66 21.10
N ALA A 154 -15.88 -5.69 20.29
CA ALA A 154 -15.86 -6.50 19.08
C ALA A 154 -14.80 -5.94 18.11
N VAL A 155 -14.16 -6.78 17.31
CA VAL A 155 -13.15 -6.38 16.34
C VAL A 155 -13.61 -6.77 14.95
N ALA A 156 -13.57 -5.82 14.01
CA ALA A 156 -13.97 -6.06 12.63
C ALA A 156 -12.91 -5.57 11.64
N PHE A 157 -12.65 -6.41 10.65
CA PHE A 157 -12.00 -6.04 9.40
C PHE A 157 -13.04 -6.04 8.27
N VAL A 158 -12.97 -5.06 7.38
CA VAL A 158 -13.82 -5.03 6.18
C VAL A 158 -12.92 -4.99 4.94
N PHE A 159 -13.04 -6.01 4.09
CA PHE A 159 -12.56 -5.94 2.72
C PHE A 159 -13.45 -4.95 1.95
N ASP A 160 -12.91 -3.76 1.68
CA ASP A 160 -13.55 -2.71 0.92
C ASP A 160 -13.82 -3.17 -0.52
N GLU A 161 -15.03 -3.70 -0.74
CA GLU A 161 -15.42 -4.28 -2.02
C GLU A 161 -15.43 -3.23 -3.14
N PRO A 162 -15.97 -2.01 -2.97
CA PRO A 162 -15.83 -0.95 -3.96
C PRO A 162 -14.37 -0.69 -4.37
N ALA A 163 -13.45 -0.58 -3.40
CA ALA A 163 -12.04 -0.34 -3.67
C ALA A 163 -11.37 -1.54 -4.36
N LEU A 164 -11.67 -2.77 -3.92
CA LEU A 164 -11.16 -4.01 -4.54
C LEU A 164 -11.69 -4.21 -5.97
N ARG A 165 -12.90 -3.74 -6.28
CA ARG A 165 -13.41 -3.75 -7.66
C ARG A 165 -12.70 -2.74 -8.55
N ALA A 166 -12.42 -1.55 -8.02
CA ALA A 166 -11.70 -0.51 -8.76
C ALA A 166 -10.22 -0.85 -8.97
N GLU A 167 -9.58 -1.47 -7.97
CA GLU A 167 -8.18 -1.88 -8.01
C GLU A 167 -8.00 -3.27 -7.36
N PRO A 168 -8.19 -4.35 -8.13
CA PRO A 168 -8.15 -5.72 -7.62
C PRO A 168 -6.81 -6.09 -7.02
N TRP A 169 -6.83 -6.71 -5.85
CA TRP A 169 -5.63 -7.25 -5.24
C TRP A 169 -5.30 -8.61 -5.83
N ALA A 170 -4.01 -8.86 -6.05
CA ALA A 170 -3.54 -10.19 -6.41
C ALA A 170 -3.78 -11.18 -5.24
N TYR A 171 -3.95 -12.44 -5.59
CA TYR A 171 -4.23 -13.51 -4.63
C TYR A 171 -3.24 -13.55 -3.46
N HIS A 172 -1.94 -13.40 -3.73
CA HIS A 172 -0.92 -13.43 -2.68
C HIS A 172 -1.05 -12.26 -1.69
N ARG A 173 -1.53 -11.09 -2.12
CA ARG A 173 -1.79 -9.97 -1.21
C ARG A 173 -2.99 -10.28 -0.32
N LEU A 174 -4.06 -10.85 -0.88
CA LEU A 174 -5.21 -11.29 -0.09
C LEU A 174 -4.79 -12.34 0.95
N ALA A 175 -3.99 -13.33 0.55
CA ALA A 175 -3.44 -14.34 1.46
C ALA A 175 -2.62 -13.71 2.58
N PHE A 176 -1.70 -12.79 2.25
CA PHE A 176 -0.90 -12.07 3.25
C PHE A 176 -1.75 -11.28 4.26
N VAL A 177 -2.80 -10.60 3.80
CA VAL A 177 -3.72 -9.88 4.71
C VAL A 177 -4.48 -10.86 5.60
N LEU A 178 -4.96 -11.97 5.04
CA LEU A 178 -5.68 -12.98 5.82
C LEU A 178 -4.79 -13.64 6.88
N GLU A 179 -3.55 -14.00 6.54
CA GLU A 179 -2.55 -14.51 7.48
C GLU A 179 -2.29 -13.50 8.61
N GLY A 180 -2.17 -12.21 8.28
CA GLY A 180 -2.02 -11.14 9.29
C GLY A 180 -3.25 -10.97 10.19
N LEU A 181 -4.46 -11.19 9.66
CA LEU A 181 -5.69 -11.18 10.47
C LEU A 181 -5.80 -12.40 11.38
N GLU A 182 -5.39 -13.57 10.92
CA GLU A 182 -5.32 -14.79 11.74
C GLU A 182 -4.38 -14.58 12.93
N ASP A 183 -3.16 -14.09 12.67
CA ASP A 183 -2.18 -13.77 13.69
C ASP A 183 -2.69 -12.72 14.69
N LEU A 184 -3.31 -11.64 14.19
CA LEU A 184 -3.96 -10.64 15.03
C LEU A 184 -5.05 -11.26 15.93
N PHE A 185 -5.93 -12.07 15.35
CA PHE A 185 -7.08 -12.64 16.04
C PHE A 185 -6.70 -13.69 17.08
N GLU A 186 -5.59 -14.41 16.87
CA GLU A 186 -5.04 -15.34 17.86
C GLU A 186 -4.56 -14.60 19.12
N HIS A 187 -3.97 -13.42 18.96
CA HIS A 187 -3.39 -12.64 20.06
C HIS A 187 -4.38 -11.74 20.81
N LEU A 188 -5.60 -11.56 20.28
CA LEU A 188 -6.60 -10.69 20.89
C LEU A 188 -7.47 -11.43 21.91
N PRO A 189 -7.64 -10.89 23.14
CA PRO A 189 -8.49 -11.50 24.16
C PRO A 189 -9.99 -11.39 23.84
N ASN A 190 -10.36 -10.53 22.88
CA ASN A 190 -11.74 -10.18 22.54
C ASN A 190 -12.52 -11.41 22.03
N PRO A 191 -13.81 -11.58 22.43
CA PRO A 191 -14.61 -12.74 22.06
C PRO A 191 -15.18 -12.68 20.64
N THR A 192 -15.44 -11.47 20.11
CA THR A 192 -16.11 -11.28 18.81
C THR A 192 -15.13 -10.69 17.79
N LYS A 193 -14.76 -11.50 16.80
CA LYS A 193 -13.79 -11.16 15.74
C LYS A 193 -14.40 -11.47 14.39
N LEU A 194 -14.47 -10.47 13.51
CA LEU A 194 -15.25 -10.56 12.28
C LEU A 194 -14.45 -10.06 11.08
N VAL A 195 -14.59 -10.79 9.97
CA VAL A 195 -14.11 -10.37 8.65
C VAL A 195 -15.33 -10.24 7.75
N LEU A 196 -15.53 -9.04 7.23
CA LEU A 196 -16.64 -8.68 6.35
C LEU A 196 -16.12 -8.31 4.96
N VAL A 197 -17.01 -8.34 3.98
CA VAL A 197 -16.76 -7.86 2.62
C VAL A 197 -17.91 -6.93 2.25
N GLY A 198 -17.59 -5.74 1.74
CA GLY A 198 -18.59 -4.75 1.32
C GLY A 198 -18.08 -3.32 1.44
N ASP A 199 -19.00 -2.36 1.39
CA ASP A 199 -18.69 -0.97 1.72
C ASP A 199 -18.35 -0.84 3.22
N PRO A 200 -17.16 -0.33 3.61
CA PRO A 200 -16.77 -0.24 5.01
C PRO A 200 -17.73 0.59 5.87
N VAL A 201 -18.30 1.68 5.34
CA VAL A 201 -19.24 2.53 6.09
C VAL A 201 -20.51 1.74 6.39
N GLU A 202 -21.08 1.07 5.38
CA GLU A 202 -22.31 0.28 5.52
C GLU A 202 -22.09 -0.95 6.42
N GLN A 203 -21.01 -1.70 6.22
CA GLN A 203 -20.74 -2.94 6.96
C GLN A 203 -20.49 -2.65 8.44
N LEU A 204 -19.64 -1.67 8.76
CA LEU A 204 -19.42 -1.23 10.14
C LEU A 204 -20.71 -0.62 10.71
N ALA A 205 -21.54 0.00 9.85
CA ALA A 205 -22.82 0.56 10.26
C ALA A 205 -23.77 -0.49 10.82
N VAL A 206 -24.05 -1.49 9.97
CA VAL A 206 -24.90 -2.64 10.28
C VAL A 206 -24.36 -3.42 11.47
N LEU A 207 -23.05 -3.68 11.49
CA LEU A 207 -22.44 -4.46 12.56
C LEU A 207 -22.58 -3.80 13.94
N ALA A 208 -22.30 -2.51 14.06
CA ALA A 208 -22.43 -1.86 15.36
C ALA A 208 -23.89 -1.85 15.85
N ASN A 209 -24.87 -1.70 14.96
CA ASN A 209 -26.29 -1.78 15.32
C ASN A 209 -26.67 -3.18 15.82
N ALA A 210 -26.19 -4.22 15.14
CA ALA A 210 -26.44 -5.62 15.53
C ALA A 210 -25.82 -5.96 16.90
N LEU A 211 -24.64 -5.41 17.19
CA LEU A 211 -23.94 -5.61 18.46
C LEU A 211 -24.46 -4.72 19.60
N GLY A 212 -25.25 -3.69 19.30
CA GLY A 212 -25.58 -2.64 20.25
C GLY A 212 -24.40 -1.75 20.64
N ALA A 213 -23.36 -1.70 19.80
CA ALA A 213 -22.13 -0.96 20.08
C ALA A 213 -22.35 0.55 20.03
N SER A 214 -21.95 1.24 21.09
CA SER A 214 -22.17 2.68 21.28
C SER A 214 -21.16 3.54 20.49
N THR A 215 -19.94 3.04 20.33
CA THR A 215 -18.83 3.74 19.72
C THR A 215 -18.08 2.83 18.74
N VAL A 216 -17.66 3.40 17.61
CA VAL A 216 -16.67 2.78 16.73
C VAL A 216 -15.31 3.40 17.00
N HIS A 217 -14.30 2.57 17.22
CA HIS A 217 -12.94 2.97 17.49
C HIS A 217 -12.04 2.58 16.32
N LEU A 218 -11.06 3.42 16.01
CA LEU A 218 -9.97 3.09 15.10
C LEU A 218 -8.71 3.84 15.53
N SER A 219 -7.56 3.39 15.08
CA SER A 219 -6.31 4.15 15.21
C SER A 219 -6.13 5.11 14.05
N GLU A 220 -5.46 6.23 14.32
CA GLU A 220 -5.10 7.22 13.32
C GLU A 220 -4.26 6.59 12.21
N HIS A 221 -4.63 6.88 10.96
CA HIS A 221 -3.89 6.41 9.80
C HIS A 221 -3.94 7.44 8.66
N PRO A 222 -2.83 7.67 7.92
CA PRO A 222 -2.79 8.62 6.82
C PRO A 222 -3.49 8.13 5.53
N ASN A 223 -4.14 6.96 5.55
CA ASN A 223 -4.74 6.39 4.35
C ASN A 223 -6.01 7.18 4.01
N PRO A 224 -6.12 7.82 2.82
CA PRO A 224 -7.28 8.63 2.45
C PRO A 224 -8.61 7.88 2.54
N THR A 225 -8.64 6.59 2.18
CA THR A 225 -9.86 5.77 2.28
C THR A 225 -10.28 5.57 3.73
N VAL A 226 -9.32 5.39 4.64
CA VAL A 226 -9.59 5.26 6.09
C VAL A 226 -10.14 6.58 6.65
N LEU A 227 -9.55 7.70 6.25
CA LEU A 227 -10.00 9.04 6.64
C LEU A 227 -11.43 9.32 6.14
N GLU A 228 -11.71 9.04 4.87
CA GLU A 228 -13.04 9.26 4.28
C GLU A 228 -14.09 8.37 4.95
N THR A 229 -13.81 7.07 5.12
CA THR A 229 -14.71 6.14 5.83
C THR A 229 -15.00 6.64 7.24
N THR A 230 -13.99 7.14 7.95
CA THR A 230 -14.13 7.71 9.29
C THR A 230 -15.05 8.93 9.30
N ILE A 231 -14.89 9.84 8.33
CA ILE A 231 -15.74 11.02 8.16
C ILE A 231 -17.19 10.61 7.89
N GLN A 232 -17.41 9.63 7.01
CA GLN A 232 -18.75 9.16 6.67
C GLN A 232 -19.44 8.46 7.85
N LEU A 233 -18.72 7.59 8.57
CA LEU A 233 -19.25 6.95 9.77
C LEU A 233 -19.68 7.99 10.82
N ARG A 234 -18.86 9.04 11.05
CA ARG A 234 -19.17 10.11 12.02
C ARG A 234 -20.49 10.83 11.78
N LYS A 235 -21.06 10.76 10.57
CA LYS A 235 -22.37 11.36 10.28
C LYS A 235 -23.53 10.67 10.99
N SER A 236 -23.39 9.38 11.35
CA SER A 236 -24.47 8.57 11.91
C SER A 236 -24.18 8.00 13.30
N ARG A 237 -22.93 8.08 13.78
CA ARG A 237 -22.51 7.47 15.04
C ARG A 237 -21.29 8.13 15.65
N ARG A 238 -21.06 7.83 16.92
CA ARG A 238 -19.84 8.22 17.62
C ARG A 238 -18.65 7.41 17.09
N VAL A 239 -17.59 8.12 16.68
CA VAL A 239 -16.33 7.52 16.24
C VAL A 239 -15.16 8.16 16.97
N VAL A 240 -14.37 7.33 17.65
CA VAL A 240 -13.16 7.74 18.38
C VAL A 240 -11.93 7.30 17.59
N VAL A 241 -11.06 8.26 17.27
CA VAL A 241 -9.77 8.00 16.61
C VAL A 241 -8.69 8.08 17.67
N HIS A 242 -7.97 6.98 17.87
CA HIS A 242 -6.86 6.89 18.81
C HIS A 242 -5.57 7.30 18.13
N SER A 243 -4.82 8.24 18.72
CA SER A 243 -3.54 8.68 18.17
C SER A 243 -2.53 7.54 18.14
N ARG A 244 -1.74 7.46 17.06
CA ARG A 244 -0.61 6.54 16.99
C ARG A 244 0.64 7.18 17.60
N PRO A 245 1.41 6.45 18.42
CA PRO A 245 2.71 6.93 18.85
C PRO A 245 3.59 7.17 17.62
N GLY A 246 4.29 8.31 17.61
CA GLY A 246 5.26 8.60 16.57
C GLY A 246 6.40 7.57 16.58
N PHE A 247 6.74 7.02 15.42
CA PHE A 247 7.82 6.04 15.31
C PHE A 247 9.21 6.66 15.50
N ALA A 248 9.40 7.87 14.98
CA ALA A 248 10.61 8.67 15.12
C ALA A 248 10.29 10.15 14.89
N GLU A 249 11.07 11.04 15.50
CA GLU A 249 11.07 12.45 15.19
C GLU A 249 11.85 12.70 13.89
N TYR A 250 11.19 13.33 12.93
CA TYR A 250 11.82 13.68 11.66
C TYR A 250 11.41 15.10 11.26
N PRO A 251 12.36 16.04 11.04
CA PRO A 251 12.01 17.38 10.58
C PRO A 251 11.32 17.30 9.23
N LEU A 252 10.38 18.21 8.93
CA LEU A 252 9.51 18.20 7.74
C LEU A 252 10.22 18.29 6.37
N GLU A 253 11.53 18.04 6.29
CA GLU A 253 12.24 17.82 5.03
C GLU A 253 13.06 16.54 5.01
N PRO A 254 12.79 15.65 4.05
CA PRO A 254 13.84 14.91 3.37
C PRO A 254 13.81 15.27 1.89
N LYS A 255 14.79 16.06 1.43
CA LYS A 255 15.11 16.08 0.00
C LYS A 255 15.68 14.73 -0.47
N ARG A 256 16.08 13.84 0.47
CA ARG A 256 16.72 12.53 0.19
C ARG A 256 16.37 11.50 1.26
N PHE A 257 15.98 10.30 0.83
CA PHE A 257 15.74 9.15 1.70
C PHE A 257 16.98 8.72 2.52
N SER A 258 18.20 8.92 2.01
CA SER A 258 19.42 8.61 2.77
C SER A 258 19.55 9.45 4.05
N ARG A 259 19.13 10.72 4.02
CA ARG A 259 19.09 11.59 5.21
C ARG A 259 18.04 11.15 6.21
N TYR A 260 16.91 10.64 5.71
CA TYR A 260 15.90 10.02 6.57
C TYR A 260 16.48 8.85 7.36
N GLY A 261 17.17 7.93 6.69
CA GLY A 261 17.86 6.81 7.35
C GLY A 261 18.87 7.25 8.42
N GLU A 262 19.69 8.27 8.12
CA GLU A 262 20.69 8.81 9.05
C GLU A 262 20.08 9.37 10.35
N LEU A 263 18.93 10.03 10.26
CA LEU A 263 18.28 10.67 11.40
C LEU A 263 17.37 9.72 12.19
N VAL A 264 16.72 8.77 11.51
CA VAL A 264 15.77 7.84 12.13
C VAL A 264 16.45 6.61 12.72
N ALA A 265 17.53 6.11 12.11
CA ALA A 265 18.21 4.89 12.58
C ALA A 265 18.67 4.97 14.05
N PRO A 266 19.29 6.06 14.54
CA PRO A 266 19.65 6.17 15.96
C PRO A 266 18.45 6.06 16.90
N GLN A 267 17.28 6.57 16.51
CA GLN A 267 16.07 6.60 17.33
C GLN A 267 15.40 5.22 17.42
N VAL A 268 15.42 4.48 16.31
CA VAL A 268 14.69 3.21 16.15
C VAL A 268 15.58 2.00 16.42
N LEU A 269 16.81 2.01 15.89
CA LEU A 269 17.73 0.87 15.94
C LEU A 269 18.70 0.97 17.13
N GLY A 270 18.82 2.15 17.75
CA GLY A 270 19.81 2.41 18.81
C GLY A 270 21.25 2.59 18.30
N TYR A 271 21.45 2.67 16.97
CA TYR A 271 22.75 2.92 16.35
C TYR A 271 22.59 3.69 15.03
N PRO A 272 23.63 4.45 14.59
CA PRO A 272 23.55 5.21 13.34
C PRO A 272 23.38 4.31 12.12
N SER A 273 22.69 4.81 11.08
CA SER A 273 22.58 4.07 9.83
C SER A 273 23.97 3.91 9.22
N ASN A 274 24.38 2.67 8.92
CA ASN A 274 25.55 2.42 8.08
C ASN A 274 25.20 2.79 6.62
N THR A 275 25.09 4.08 6.31
CA THR A 275 25.00 4.60 4.94
C THR A 275 26.36 4.57 4.23
N ARG A 276 27.07 3.44 4.37
CA ARG A 276 28.02 2.90 3.40
C ARG A 276 27.52 1.55 2.82
N ALA A 277 26.22 1.28 2.83
CA ALA A 277 25.62 0.21 2.05
C ALA A 277 25.55 0.62 0.55
N GLY A 278 26.73 0.76 -0.03
CA GLY A 278 27.00 0.88 -1.46
C GLY A 278 28.12 -0.07 -1.87
N SER A 279 28.27 -1.20 -1.18
CA SER A 279 29.13 -2.34 -1.52
C SER A 279 28.94 -3.41 -0.44
N GLU A 280 28.77 -4.67 -0.85
CA GLU A 280 28.73 -5.91 -0.02
C GLU A 280 27.37 -6.16 0.68
N HIS A 281 26.65 -7.28 0.50
CA HIS A 281 26.88 -8.60 -0.10
C HIS A 281 25.77 -9.00 -1.08
#